data_AF-A0A521PR03-F1
#
_entry.id   AF-A0A521PR03-F1
#
_cell.length_a   1.000
_cell.length_b   1.000
_cell.length_c   1.000
_cell.angle_alpha   90.00
_cell.angle_beta   90.00
_cell.angle_gamma   90.00
#
_symmetry.space_group_name_H-M   'P 1'
#
loop_
_entity.id
_entity.type
_entity.pdbx_description
1 polymer ?
#
loop_
_entity_poly.entity_id
_entity_poly.type
_entity_poly.pdbx_seq_one_letter_code
_entity_poly.pdbx_strand_id
1 'polypeptide(L)'
;MTAFALIFYELATNAAKYGALASPSGTVTIRSAVEDEMVTLVWDERGEPLGDGPKDEGFGSQLERVASRQIGGSIEREWRPDGLRVELKVARERL
;
A
#
# COMPACT_ATOMS: atom_id res chain seq x y z
N MET A 1 -1.94 -17.73 -2.73
CA MET A 1 -1.86 -16.27 -2.97
C MET A 1 -0.43 -15.84 -2.76
N THR A 2 0.12 -15.05 -3.69
CA THR A 2 1.47 -14.46 -3.55
C THR A 2 1.43 -13.28 -2.55
N ALA A 3 2.59 -12.89 -2.00
CA ALA A 3 2.71 -11.79 -1.04
C ALA A 3 2.09 -10.48 -1.56
N PHE A 4 2.32 -10.16 -2.84
CA PHE A 4 1.75 -8.99 -3.49
C PHE A 4 0.23 -9.01 -3.57
N ALA A 5 -0.37 -10.16 -3.87
CA ALA A 5 -1.83 -10.29 -3.92
C ALA A 5 -2.48 -9.97 -2.57
N LEU A 6 -1.87 -10.45 -1.46
CA LEU A 6 -2.33 -10.13 -0.11
C LEU A 6 -2.18 -8.64 0.19
N ILE A 7 -1.05 -8.02 -0.16
CA ILE A 7 -0.83 -6.60 0.10
C ILE A 7 -1.83 -5.74 -0.67
N PHE A 8 -2.04 -5.99 -1.96
CA PHE A 8 -3.02 -5.25 -2.75
C PHE A 8 -4.45 -5.49 -2.26
N TYR A 9 -4.80 -6.71 -1.84
CA TYR A 9 -6.12 -7.01 -1.28
C TYR A 9 -6.37 -6.21 0.01
N GLU A 10 -5.40 -6.19 0.92
CA GLU A 10 -5.49 -5.45 2.18
C GLU A 10 -5.55 -3.93 1.94
N LEU A 11 -4.69 -3.41 1.05
CA LEU A 11 -4.72 -2.00 0.66
C LEU A 11 -6.06 -1.60 0.03
N ALA A 12 -6.58 -2.38 -0.91
CA ALA A 12 -7.87 -2.13 -1.54
C ALA A 12 -9.03 -2.18 -0.54
N THR A 13 -9.01 -3.15 0.37
CA THR A 13 -10.02 -3.27 1.43
C THR A 13 -10.00 -2.06 2.35
N ASN A 14 -8.83 -1.56 2.71
CA ASN A 14 -8.71 -0.37 3.55
C ASN A 14 -9.10 0.90 2.82
N ALA A 15 -8.69 1.06 1.56
CA ALA A 15 -9.10 2.17 0.73
C ALA A 15 -10.63 2.25 0.63
N ALA A 16 -11.32 1.12 0.50
CA ALA A 16 -12.79 1.05 0.41
C ALA A 16 -13.52 1.27 1.75
N LYS A 17 -12.90 0.92 2.88
CA LYS A 17 -13.53 1.06 4.21
C LYS A 17 -13.25 2.41 4.87
N TYR A 18 -12.03 2.90 4.72
CA TYR A 18 -11.48 4.00 5.52
C TYR A 18 -10.72 5.04 4.68
N GLY A 19 -10.32 4.70 3.46
CA GLY A 19 -9.45 5.53 2.63
C GLY A 19 -10.15 6.15 1.43
N ALA A 20 -9.40 6.40 0.36
CA ALA A 20 -9.91 7.19 -0.77
C ALA A 20 -11.15 6.61 -1.44
N LEU A 21 -11.29 5.28 -1.51
CA LEU A 21 -12.41 4.63 -2.22
C LEU A 21 -13.71 4.55 -1.41
N ALA A 22 -13.73 5.01 -0.16
CA ALA A 22 -14.96 5.14 0.61
C ALA A 22 -15.79 6.38 0.20
N SER A 23 -15.21 7.31 -0.56
CA SER A 23 -15.92 8.44 -1.19
C SER A 23 -15.99 8.27 -2.71
N PRO A 24 -17.10 8.66 -3.38
CA PRO A 24 -17.21 8.63 -4.85
C PRO A 24 -16.16 9.48 -5.59
N SER A 25 -15.57 10.48 -4.91
CA SER A 25 -14.58 11.38 -5.51
C SER A 25 -13.13 10.94 -5.30
N GLY A 26 -12.88 9.95 -4.43
CA GLY A 26 -11.52 9.51 -4.17
C GLY A 26 -10.99 8.52 -5.21
N THR A 27 -9.67 8.44 -5.27
CA THR A 27 -8.94 7.72 -6.32
C THR A 27 -7.78 6.94 -5.71
N VAL A 28 -7.47 5.82 -6.35
CA VAL A 28 -6.23 5.05 -6.10
C VAL A 28 -5.45 5.02 -7.41
N THR A 29 -4.20 5.46 -7.36
CA THR A 29 -3.26 5.31 -8.46
C THR A 29 -2.20 4.28 -8.10
N ILE A 30 -2.03 3.27 -8.94
CA ILE A 30 -0.95 2.30 -8.82
C ILE A 30 0.09 2.60 -9.90
N ARG A 31 1.34 2.80 -9.50
CA ARG A 31 2.48 2.97 -10.43
C ARG A 31 3.51 1.90 -10.16
N SER A 32 4.15 1.42 -11.21
CA SER A 32 5.33 0.57 -11.11
C SER A 32 6.47 1.20 -11.88
N ALA A 33 7.68 1.05 -11.36
CA ALA A 33 8.91 1.40 -12.04
C ALA A 33 9.92 0.28 -11.83
N VAL A 34 10.73 0.00 -12.85
CA VAL A 34 11.84 -0.94 -12.78
C VAL A 34 13.11 -0.13 -13.02
N GLU A 35 14.00 -0.15 -12.04
CA GLU A 35 15.32 0.50 -12.09
C GLU A 35 16.35 -0.56 -11.74
N ASP A 36 17.21 -0.90 -12.71
CA ASP A 36 18.18 -2.00 -12.62
C ASP A 36 17.52 -3.32 -12.15
N GLU A 37 17.95 -3.82 -10.99
CA GLU A 37 17.48 -5.05 -10.37
C GLU A 37 16.42 -4.80 -9.28
N MET A 38 15.83 -3.60 -9.24
CA MET A 38 14.81 -3.23 -8.27
C MET A 38 13.51 -2.85 -8.97
N VAL A 39 12.39 -3.31 -8.41
CA VAL A 39 11.05 -2.88 -8.79
C VAL A 39 10.45 -2.09 -7.66
N THR A 40 9.99 -0.89 -7.98
CA THR A 40 9.24 -0.02 -7.07
C THR A 40 7.78 -0.04 -7.46
N LEU A 41 6.91 -0.36 -6.50
CA LEU A 41 5.46 -0.27 -6.62
C LEU A 41 4.95 0.83 -5.70
N VAL A 42 4.15 1.72 -6.25
CA VAL A 42 3.58 2.86 -5.54
C VAL A 42 2.07 2.74 -5.58
N TRP A 43 1.46 2.71 -4.40
CA TRP A 43 0.03 2.88 -4.19
C TRP A 43 -0.20 4.29 -3.64
N ASP A 44 -0.91 5.14 -4.38
CA ASP A 44 -1.18 6.55 -4.04
C ASP A 44 -2.69 6.75 -3.97
N GLU A 45 -3.22 6.85 -2.75
CA GLU A 45 -4.60 7.21 -2.46
C GLU A 45 -4.76 8.73 -2.38
N ARG A 46 -5.79 9.24 -3.05
CA ARG A 46 -6.19 10.65 -2.96
C ARG A 46 -7.69 10.80 -2.80
N GLY A 47 -8.13 11.51 -1.77
CA GLY A 47 -9.53 11.76 -1.50
C GLY A 47 -9.72 12.69 -0.31
N GLU A 48 -10.97 12.99 0.02
CA GLU A 48 -11.25 13.73 1.25
C GLU A 48 -10.86 12.88 2.46
N PRO A 49 -10.26 13.48 3.51
CA PRO A 49 -9.92 12.75 4.71
C PRO A 49 -11.19 12.21 5.37
N LEU A 50 -11.39 10.90 5.28
CA LEU A 50 -12.48 10.20 5.97
C LEU A 50 -12.06 9.90 7.42
N GLY A 51 -11.88 10.96 8.20
CA GLY A 51 -11.67 10.89 9.65
C GLY A 51 -10.29 10.39 10.11
N ASP A 52 -10.17 10.12 11.43
CA ASP A 52 -8.97 9.48 12.00
C ASP A 52 -8.75 8.14 11.28
N GLY A 53 -7.62 7.99 10.56
CA GLY A 53 -7.28 6.77 9.83
C GLY A 53 -7.32 5.50 10.71
N PRO A 54 -7.14 4.30 10.13
CA PRO A 54 -7.34 3.04 10.84
C PRO A 54 -6.57 3.02 12.18
N LYS A 55 -7.32 3.03 13.30
CA LYS A 55 -6.81 2.92 14.68
C LYS A 55 -6.38 1.49 15.04
N ASP A 56 -6.54 0.54 14.11
CA ASP A 56 -6.20 -0.85 14.33
C ASP A 56 -4.71 -1.10 14.12
N GLU A 57 -4.01 -1.38 15.22
CA GLU A 57 -2.59 -1.79 15.29
C GLU A 57 -2.23 -2.98 14.36
N GLY A 58 -3.21 -3.66 13.77
CA GLY A 58 -3.03 -4.86 12.96
C GLY A 58 -2.54 -4.61 11.53
N PHE A 59 -2.97 -3.54 10.85
CA PHE A 59 -2.67 -3.33 9.42
C PHE A 59 -1.21 -2.95 9.16
N GLY A 60 -0.65 -2.05 9.99
CA GLY A 60 0.79 -1.73 10.06
C GLY A 60 1.62 -3.00 10.14
N SER A 61 1.38 -3.71 11.23
CA SER A 61 2.03 -4.96 11.60
C SER A 61 1.91 -6.07 10.55
N GLN A 62 0.79 -6.17 9.83
CA GLN A 62 0.57 -7.22 8.83
C GLN A 62 1.37 -6.99 7.55
N LEU A 63 1.33 -5.79 6.93
CA LEU A 63 2.14 -5.59 5.71
C LEU A 63 3.64 -5.58 6.02
N GLU A 64 4.06 -5.11 7.20
CA GLU A 64 5.47 -5.21 7.62
C GLU A 64 5.92 -6.66 7.76
N ARG A 65 5.08 -7.54 8.32
CA ARG A 65 5.35 -9.00 8.35
C ARG A 65 5.41 -9.61 6.96
N VAL A 66 4.52 -9.22 6.05
CA VAL A 66 4.53 -9.74 4.67
C VAL A 66 5.76 -9.25 3.92
N ALA A 67 6.13 -7.98 4.04
CA ALA A 67 7.31 -7.39 3.41
C ALA A 67 8.60 -8.05 3.91
N SER A 68 8.78 -8.15 5.24
CA SER A 68 9.98 -8.73 5.85
C SER A 68 10.16 -10.22 5.56
N ARG A 69 9.06 -10.99 5.50
CA ARG A 69 9.15 -12.46 5.34
C ARG A 69 9.09 -12.95 3.90
N GLN A 70 8.39 -12.25 3.02
CA GLN A 70 8.05 -12.81 1.70
C GLN A 70 8.58 -12.01 0.51
N ILE A 71 8.80 -10.70 0.68
CA ILE A 71 9.22 -9.84 -0.44
C ILE A 71 10.74 -9.69 -0.47
N GLY A 72 11.42 -9.73 0.69
CA GLY A 72 12.87 -9.52 0.75
C GLY A 72 13.26 -8.10 0.32
N GLY A 73 12.38 -7.14 0.58
CA GLY A 73 12.50 -5.73 0.21
C GLY A 73 11.93 -4.82 1.29
N SER A 74 11.60 -3.57 0.95
CA SER A 74 11.06 -2.60 1.91
C SER A 74 9.60 -2.23 1.59
N ILE A 75 8.88 -1.83 2.64
CA ILE A 75 7.58 -1.18 2.52
C ILE A 75 7.60 0.08 3.37
N GLU A 76 7.28 1.21 2.75
CA GLU A 76 7.20 2.51 3.42
C GLU A 76 5.80 3.07 3.26
N ARG A 77 5.33 3.78 4.30
CA ARG A 77 3.99 4.34 4.34
C ARG A 77 4.05 5.79 4.77
N GLU A 78 3.29 6.61 4.08
CA GLU A 78 3.18 8.04 4.33
C GLU A 78 1.69 8.39 4.38
N TRP A 79 1.20 8.69 5.58
CA TRP A 79 -0.15 9.23 5.76
C TRP A 79 -0.14 10.71 5.44
N ARG A 80 -1.09 11.13 4.60
CA ARG A 80 -1.23 12.51 4.14
C ARG A 80 -2.63 13.02 4.49
N PRO A 81 -2.80 14.35 4.59
CA PRO A 81 -4.14 14.93 4.80
C PRO A 81 -5.14 14.56 3.71
N ASP A 82 -4.66 14.26 2.50
CA ASP A 82 -5.46 13.91 1.33
C ASP A 82 -5.41 12.42 0.98
N GLY A 83 -4.83 11.56 1.83
CA GLY A 83 -4.85 10.11 1.61
C GLY A 83 -3.64 9.36 2.15
N LEU A 84 -3.31 8.24 1.51
CA LEU A 84 -2.24 7.32 1.90
C LEU A 84 -1.33 7.04 0.72
N ARG A 85 -0.02 7.18 0.94
CA ARG A 85 0.97 6.68 -0.01
C ARG A 85 1.70 5.49 0.59
N VAL A 86 1.76 4.39 -0.16
CA VAL A 86 2.57 3.22 0.15
C VAL A 86 3.58 2.99 -0.97
N GLU A 87 4.83 2.77 -0.60
CA GLU A 87 5.91 2.42 -1.51
C GLU A 87 6.45 1.04 -1.14
N LEU A 88 6.51 0.15 -2.11
CA LEU A 88 7.13 -1.16 -1.97
C LEU A 88 8.33 -1.23 -2.90
N LYS A 89 9.47 -1.66 -2.37
CA LYS A 89 10.67 -1.95 -3.17
C LYS A 89 11.01 -3.41 -3.04
N VAL A 90 11.23 -4.09 -4.16
CA VAL A 90 11.58 -5.51 -4.21
C VAL A 90 12.68 -5.74 -5.24
N ALA A 91 13.56 -6.70 -4.98
CA ALA A 91 14.51 -7.16 -5.99
C ALA A 91 13.75 -7.84 -7.15
N ARG A 92 14.06 -7.48 -8.38
CA ARG A 92 13.40 -7.96 -9.61
C ARG A 92 13.41 -9.48 -9.73
N GLU A 93 14.49 -10.13 -9.28
CA GLU A 93 14.62 -11.59 -9.24
C GLU A 93 13.61 -12.31 -8.32
N ARG A 94 12.91 -11.56 -7.45
CA ARG A 94 11.91 -12.08 -6.49
C ARG A 94 10.45 -11.87 -6.92
N LEU A 95 10.24 -11.29 -8.11
CA LEU A 95 8.91 -11.12 -8.71
C LEU A 95 8.45 -12.35 -9.49
#